data_AF-A0A7W1WRY9-F1
#
_entry.id   AF-A0A7W1WRY9-F1
#
_cell.length_a   1.000
_cell.length_b   1.000
_cell.length_c   1.000
_cell.angle_alpha   90.00
_cell.angle_beta   90.00
_cell.angle_gamma   90.00
#
_symmetry.space_group_name_H-M   'P 1'
#
loop_
_entity.id
_entity.type
_entity.pdbx_description
1 polymer ?
#
loop_
_entity_poly.entity_id
_entity_poly.type
_entity_poly.pdbx_seq_one_letter_code
_entity_poly.pdbx_strand_id
1 'polypeptide(L)' 'MKKLGIFLLLSFLSACVTVGMDLIQGLDVMQAFVRLKNPFWMIGSVEFFIVILFLILPFISLFWPYIKRKWIRAD' A
#
# COMPACT_ATOMS: atom_id res chain seq x y z
N MET A 1 5.33 22.07 13.48
CA MET A 1 6.77 22.09 13.15
C MET A 1 7.50 20.78 13.50
N LYS A 2 7.54 20.33 14.78
CA LYS A 2 8.28 19.11 15.17
C LYS A 2 7.84 17.82 14.45
N LYS A 3 6.53 17.62 14.28
CA LYS A 3 5.95 16.42 13.64
C LYS A 3 6.31 16.30 12.15
N LEU A 4 6.38 17.43 11.44
CA LEU A 4 6.73 17.49 10.02
C LEU A 4 8.20 17.15 9.79
N GLY A 5 9.10 17.63 10.66
CA GLY A 5 10.52 17.27 10.60
C GLY A 5 10.76 15.80 10.88
N ILE A 6 10.08 15.24 11.89
CA ILE A 6 10.15 13.80 12.21
C ILE A 6 9.62 12.96 11.05
N PHE A 7 8.52 13.39 10.42
CA PHE A 7 7.96 12.71 9.25
C PHE A 7 8.94 12.71 8.07
N LEU A 8 9.51 13.87 7.71
CA LEU A 8 10.51 13.96 6.64
C LEU A 8 11.74 13.10 6.92
N LEU A 9 12.20 13.08 8.18
CA LEU A 9 13.35 12.28 8.58
C LEU A 9 13.06 10.78 8.49
N LEU A 10 11.88 10.34 8.94
CA LEU A 10 11.43 8.96 8.78
C LEU A 10 11.27 8.58 7.30
N SER A 11 10.67 9.42 6.48
CA SER A 11 10.53 9.18 5.03
C SER A 11 11.88 9.06 4.33
N PHE A 12 12.84 9.92 4.68
CA PHE A 12 14.20 9.85 4.15
C PHE A 12 14.91 8.57 4.59
N LEU A 13 14.81 8.21 5.89
CA LEU A 13 15.41 6.98 6.41
C LEU A 13 14.84 5.74 5.71
N SER A 14 13.51 5.68 5.56
CA SER A 14 12.85 4.59 4.85
C SER A 14 13.28 4.50 3.40
N ALA A 15 13.40 5.62 2.68
CA ALA A 15 13.89 5.64 1.30
C ALA A 15 15.33 5.10 1.19
N CYS A 16 16.22 5.51 2.10
CA CYS A 16 17.61 5.02 2.14
C CYS A 16 17.69 3.51 2.42
N VAL A 17 16.90 3.00 3.37
CA VAL A 17 16.85 1.56 3.67
C VAL A 17 16.31 0.77 2.46
N THR A 18 15.32 1.31 1.75
CA THR A 18 14.75 0.71 0.55
C THR A 18 15.81 0.54 -0.53
N VAL A 19 16.44 1.65 -0.93
CA VAL A 19 17.48 1.65 -1.96
C VAL A 19 18.66 0.75 -1.56
N GLY A 20 19.02 0.75 -0.27
CA GLY A 20 20.04 -0.15 0.27
C GLY A 20 19.68 -1.62 0.11
N MET A 21 18.44 -2.00 0.40
CA MET A 21 17.95 -3.37 0.21
C MET A 21 17.95 -3.77 -1.27
N ASP A 22 17.60 -2.88 -2.19
CA ASP A 22 17.60 -3.19 -3.61
C ASP A 22 19.01 -3.41 -4.16
N LEU A 23 19.97 -2.60 -3.71
CA LEU A 23 21.37 -2.80 -4.04
C LEU A 23 21.90 -4.14 -3.51
N ILE A 24 21.51 -4.52 -2.28
CA ILE A 24 21.89 -5.82 -1.69
C ILE A 24 21.27 -6.99 -2.46
N GLN A 25 20.05 -6.82 -3.00
CA GLN A 25 19.39 -7.80 -3.86
C GLN A 25 19.99 -7.87 -5.28
N GLY A 26 21.00 -7.07 -5.58
CA GLY A 26 21.69 -7.06 -6.87
C GLY A 26 20.94 -6.28 -7.97
N LEU A 27 19.99 -5.43 -7.60
CA LEU A 27 19.30 -4.56 -8.55
C LEU A 27 20.20 -3.39 -8.95
N ASP A 28 20.17 -3.08 -10.25
CA ASP A 28 20.93 -1.97 -10.81
C ASP A 28 20.44 -0.62 -10.24
N VAL A 29 21.35 0.34 -10.06
CA VAL A 29 21.10 1.64 -9.42
C VAL A 29 19.95 2.38 -10.11
N MET A 30 19.91 2.29 -11.44
CA MET A 30 18.84 2.89 -12.25
C MET A 30 17.48 2.26 -11.98
N GLN A 31 17.43 0.95 -11.75
CA GLN A 31 16.18 0.24 -11.43
C GLN A 31 15.70 0.61 -10.02
N ALA A 32 16.59 0.78 -9.05
CA ALA A 32 16.23 1.23 -7.71
C ALA A 32 15.59 2.63 -7.72
N PHE A 33 16.13 3.56 -8.51
CA PHE A 33 15.54 4.90 -8.67
C PHE A 33 14.19 4.91 -9.37
N VAL A 34 14.02 4.10 -10.44
CA VAL A 34 12.74 3.99 -11.15
C VAL A 34 11.66 3.46 -10.22
N ARG A 35 12.02 2.45 -9.42
CA ARG A 35 11.09 1.83 -8.51
C ARG A 35 10.76 2.73 -7.31
N LEU A 36 11.65 3.65 -6.89
CA LEU A 36 11.35 4.68 -5.89
C LEU A 36 10.18 5.60 -6.29
N LYS A 37 9.91 5.75 -7.60
CA LYS A 37 8.75 6.50 -8.11
C LYS A 37 7.44 5.72 -7.96
N ASN A 38 7.49 4.40 -7.75
CA ASN A 38 6.33 3.57 -7.50
C ASN A 38 6.18 3.33 -5.98
N PRO A 39 5.25 4.01 -5.29
CA PRO A 39 5.07 3.85 -3.85
C PRO A 39 4.61 2.43 -3.45
N PHE A 40 4.13 1.62 -4.39
CA PHE A 40 3.69 0.25 -4.16
C PHE A 40 4.72 -0.81 -4.52
N TRP A 41 5.90 -0.44 -5.01
CA TRP A 41 6.92 -1.43 -5.38
C TRP A 41 7.39 -2.26 -4.17
N MET A 42 7.53 -1.63 -3.01
CA MET A 42 7.96 -2.31 -1.79
C MET A 42 6.97 -3.35 -1.26
N ILE A 43 5.74 -3.35 -1.78
CA ILE A 43 4.70 -4.26 -1.32
C ILE A 43 4.91 -5.59 -2.04
N GLY A 44 5.28 -6.62 -1.27
CA GLY A 44 5.34 -7.99 -1.76
C GLY A 44 3.97 -8.48 -2.21
N SER A 45 3.93 -9.51 -3.07
CA SER A 45 2.67 -10.02 -3.64
C SER A 45 1.61 -10.36 -2.59
N VAL A 46 2.03 -10.80 -1.40
CA VAL A 46 1.16 -11.11 -0.26
C VAL A 46 0.58 -9.84 0.37
N GLU A 47 1.41 -8.83 0.61
CA GLU A 47 0.97 -7.56 1.20
C GLU A 47 0.04 -6.81 0.24
N PHE A 48 0.27 -6.93 -1.07
CA PHE A 48 -0.59 -6.35 -2.10
C PHE A 48 -1.99 -6.98 -2.06
N PHE A 49 -2.06 -8.30 -1.88
CA PHE A 49 -3.32 -9.02 -1.71
C PHE A 49 -4.06 -8.57 -0.45
N ILE A 50 -3.34 -8.40 0.67
CA ILE A 50 -3.91 -7.91 1.93
C ILE A 50 -4.47 -6.50 1.77
N VAL A 51 -3.72 -5.59 1.12
CA VAL A 51 -4.17 -4.22 0.86
C VAL A 51 -5.45 -4.21 0.02
N ILE A 52 -5.51 -5.01 -1.05
CA ILE A 52 -6.72 -5.13 -1.87
C ILE A 52 -7.90 -5.66 -1.05
N LEU A 53 -7.69 -6.70 -0.24
CA LEU A 53 -8.74 -7.27 0.61
C LEU A 53 -9.30 -6.24 1.58
N PHE A 54 -8.41 -5.47 2.23
CA PHE A 54 -8.78 -4.37 3.11
C PHE A 54 -9.46 -3.21 2.39
N LEU A 55 -9.11 -2.97 1.13
CA LEU A 55 -9.76 -1.95 0.31
C LEU A 55 -11.20 -2.35 -0.05
N ILE A 56 -11.46 -3.64 -0.25
CA ILE A 56 -12.77 -4.19 -0.65
C ILE A 56 -13.74 -4.27 0.55
N LEU A 57 -13.25 -4.57 1.75
CA LEU A 57 -14.02 -4.63 3.00
C LEU A 57 -15.00 -3.46 3.23
N PRO A 58 -14.61 -2.18 3.09
CA PRO A 58 -15.53 -1.06 3.26
C PRO A 58 -16.61 -1.02 2.18
N PHE A 59 -16.30 -1.41 0.93
CA PHE A 59 -17.32 -1.52 -0.12
C PHE A 59 -18.34 -2.61 0.22
N ILE A 60 -17.88 -3.77 0.71
CA ILE A 60 -18.79 -4.83 1.18
C ILE A 60 -19.70 -4.27 2.27
N SER A 61 -19.15 -3.62 3.29
CA SER A 61 -19.94 -2.99 4.37
C SER A 61 -20.98 -1.99 3.85
N LEU A 62 -20.61 -1.20 2.84
CA LEU A 62 -21.46 -0.16 2.26
C LEU A 62 -22.59 -0.74 1.38
N PHE A 63 -22.32 -1.80 0.61
CA PHE A 63 -23.28 -2.46 -0.27
C PHE A 63 -24.09 -3.58 0.42
N TRP A 64 -23.61 -4.14 1.53
CA TRP A 64 -24.29 -5.18 2.31
C TRP A 64 -25.75 -4.83 2.67
N PRO A 65 -26.09 -3.64 3.20
CA PRO A 65 -27.47 -3.29 3.49
C PRO A 65 -28.35 -3.13 2.25
N TYR A 66 -27.78 -2.75 1.09
CA TYR A 66 -28.51 -2.62 -0.16
C TYR A 66 -28.87 -4.00 -0.75
N ILE A 67 -27.94 -4.95 -0.69
CA ILE A 67 -28.17 -6.34 -1.13
C ILE A 67 -29.18 -7.02 -0.18
N LYS A 68 -29.03 -6.85 1.14
CA LYS A 68 -29.95 -7.41 2.14
C LYS A 68 -31.40 -6.89 1.96
N ARG A 69 -31.59 -5.60 1.66
CA ARG A 69 -32.93 -5.02 1.42
C ARG A 69 -33.58 -5.48 0.11
N LYS A 70 -32.80 -5.92 -0.88
CA LYS A 70 -33.33 -6.41 -2.15
C LYS A 70 -33.87 -7.83 -2.02
N TRP A 71 -33.27 -8.64 -1.15
CA TRP A 71 -33.74 -10.00 -0.83
C TRP A 71 -35.06 -10.00 -0.03
N ILE A 72 -35.20 -9.14 0.99
CA ILE A 72 -36.40 -9.10 1.87
C ILE A 72 -37.66 -8.56 1.15
N ARG A 73 -37.51 -7.87 0.01
CA ARG A 73 -38.63 -7.35 -0.80
C ARG A 73 -39.01 -8.26 -1.98
N ALA A 74 -38.30 -9.37 -2.15
CA ALA A 74 -38.58 -10.36 -3.20
C ALA A 74 -39.46 -11.51 -2.70
N ASP A 75 -39.83 -11.50 -1.41
CA ASP A 75 -40.88 -12.32 -0.78
C ASP A 75 -42.16 -11.49 -0.60
#